data_AF-A0A645DAL7-F1
#
_entry.id   AF-A0A645DAL7-F1
#
_cell.length_a   1.000
_cell.length_b   1.000
_cell.length_c   1.000
_cell.angle_alpha   90.00
_cell.angle_beta   90.00
_cell.angle_gamma   90.00
#
_symmetry.space_group_name_H-M   'P 1'
#
loop_
_entity.id
_entity.type
_entity.pdbx_description
1 polymer ?
#
loop_
_entity_poly.entity_id
_entity_poly.type
_entity_poly.pdbx_seq_one_letter_code
_entity_poly.pdbx_strand_id
1 'polypeptide(L)'
;MPKIEAGDVLAVRYVSETSGQTKPPAYFNEATLLTAMENPAKYMETTDKNLAQTLKETGGLGTVATRADIIEKLFNSFLIERRGQEIHITSKGKQLLELVPEELKSPALTAEWERKLEQIAAGKLKKDVFINEMKAYTKEIVSEIKTSEGKFKHENISTKTCPECGKPMLEVNGKKGKMLVCQDRDCGYRKNVARVTNARCPQCMKKMELHGEGDGQIFTCKCGYREKLSAFNERRKKGSGGKAAKQDVQKYLKKQNQEEEPVNSALFEALKKLKLDD
;
A
#
# COMPACT_ATOMS: atom_id res chain seq x y z
N MET A 1 5.30 44.10 13.97
CA MET A 1 4.22 44.24 14.96
C MET A 1 4.52 45.43 15.86
N PRO A 2 3.50 46.12 16.39
CA PRO A 2 3.71 47.19 17.37
C PRO A 2 4.41 46.65 18.62
N LYS A 3 5.21 47.49 19.28
CA LYS A 3 5.78 47.17 20.60
C LYS A 3 4.66 47.26 21.63
N ILE A 4 4.55 46.25 22.48
CA ILE A 4 3.54 46.09 23.52
C ILE A 4 4.26 45.57 24.76
N GLU A 5 3.94 46.12 25.92
CA GLU A 5 4.51 45.75 27.23
C GLU A 5 3.47 45.05 28.11
N ALA A 6 3.95 44.25 29.07
CA ALA A 6 3.08 43.56 30.00
C ALA A 6 2.37 44.59 30.90
N GLY A 7 1.05 44.68 30.78
CA GLY A 7 0.23 45.68 31.48
C GLY A 7 -0.46 46.68 30.54
N ASP A 8 -0.12 46.70 29.26
CA ASP A 8 -0.78 47.54 28.27
C ASP A 8 -2.26 47.18 28.12
N VAL A 9 -3.13 48.18 28.26
CA VAL A 9 -4.58 48.03 28.08
C VAL A 9 -4.93 48.28 26.61
N LEU A 10 -5.35 47.23 25.91
CA LEU A 10 -5.71 47.30 24.49
C LEU A 10 -7.23 47.31 24.31
N ALA A 11 -7.72 48.23 23.46
CA ALA A 11 -9.12 48.28 23.09
C ALA A 11 -9.48 47.13 22.14
N VAL A 12 -10.43 46.29 22.54
CA VAL A 12 -11.00 45.25 21.67
C VAL A 12 -11.83 45.92 20.59
N ARG A 13 -11.35 45.90 19.34
CA ARG A 13 -12.02 46.55 18.21
C ARG A 13 -13.25 45.79 17.72
N TYR A 14 -13.21 44.47 17.77
CA TYR A 14 -14.29 43.62 17.29
C TYR A 14 -14.19 42.24 17.93
N VAL A 15 -15.35 41.67 18.26
CA VAL A 15 -15.49 40.28 18.70
C VAL A 15 -16.31 39.57 17.64
N SER A 16 -15.80 38.46 17.11
CA SER A 16 -16.58 37.55 16.28
C SER A 16 -16.76 36.23 17.01
N GLU A 17 -18.01 35.78 17.04
CA GLU A 17 -18.31 34.39 17.33
C GLU A 17 -17.95 33.55 16.09
N THR A 18 -17.16 32.50 16.30
CA THR A 18 -16.87 31.53 15.25
C THR A 18 -17.51 30.21 15.62
N SER A 19 -18.25 29.62 14.67
CA SER A 19 -18.79 28.28 14.79
C SER A 19 -17.96 27.33 13.93
N GLY A 20 -17.74 26.12 14.45
CA GLY A 20 -16.95 25.10 13.79
C GLY A 20 -17.47 23.71 14.11
N GLN A 21 -17.14 22.75 13.25
CA GLN A 21 -17.40 21.34 13.49
C GLN A 21 -16.08 20.58 13.51
N THR A 22 -16.01 19.55 14.35
CA THR A 22 -14.87 18.62 14.31
C THR A 22 -14.88 17.87 12.98
N LYS A 23 -13.70 17.56 12.48
CA LYS A 23 -13.53 16.72 11.29
C LYS A 23 -12.99 15.37 11.73
N PRO A 24 -13.39 14.27 11.08
CA PRO A 24 -12.74 12.98 11.32
C PRO A 24 -11.24 13.08 11.00
N PRO A 25 -10.41 12.22 11.61
CA PRO A 25 -9.00 12.12 11.26
C PRO A 25 -8.82 11.92 9.75
N ALA A 26 -7.82 12.59 9.19
CA ALA A 26 -7.49 12.41 7.79
C ALA A 26 -6.95 11.00 7.54
N TYR A 27 -7.31 10.40 6.41
CA TYR A 27 -6.68 9.17 5.96
C TYR A 27 -5.19 9.39 5.72
N PHE A 28 -4.39 8.32 5.88
CA PHE A 28 -2.99 8.36 5.53
C PHE A 28 -2.81 8.52 4.01
N ASN A 29 -1.82 9.29 3.60
CA ASN A 29 -1.12 9.14 2.32
C ASN A 29 0.23 8.41 2.54
N GLU A 30 0.97 8.12 1.47
CA GLU A 30 2.25 7.40 1.53
C GLU A 30 3.26 8.10 2.49
N ALA A 31 3.36 9.43 2.44
CA ALA A 31 4.28 10.18 3.30
C ALA A 31 3.86 10.13 4.77
N THR A 32 2.58 10.36 5.07
CA THR A 32 2.08 10.32 6.45
C THR A 32 2.10 8.92 7.04
N LEU A 33 1.94 7.87 6.22
CA LEU A 33 2.08 6.48 6.66
C LEU A 33 3.54 6.16 6.99
N LEU A 34 4.49 6.61 6.17
CA LEU A 34 5.92 6.50 6.47
C LEU A 34 6.28 7.19 7.79
N THR A 35 5.79 8.41 8.01
CA THR A 35 5.97 9.12 9.28
C THR A 35 5.34 8.40 10.47
N ALA A 36 4.20 7.73 10.26
CA ALA A 36 3.56 6.90 11.27
C ALA A 36 4.39 5.65 11.60
N MET A 37 4.99 5.02 10.58
CA MET A 37 5.93 3.90 10.78
C MET A 37 7.22 4.34 11.49
N GLU A 38 7.69 5.56 11.28
CA GLU A 38 8.83 6.15 12.03
C GLU A 38 8.49 6.44 13.50
N ASN A 39 7.24 6.82 13.77
CA ASN A 39 6.80 7.25 15.09
C ASN A 39 5.55 6.47 15.54
N PRO A 40 5.63 5.13 15.63
CA PRO A 40 4.48 4.26 15.89
C PRO A 40 3.92 4.44 17.30
N ALA A 41 4.72 4.96 18.24
CA ALA A 41 4.32 5.19 19.63
C ALA A 41 3.06 6.08 19.78
N LYS A 42 2.78 6.95 18.81
CA LYS A 42 1.55 7.78 18.80
C LYS A 42 0.27 6.97 18.56
N TYR A 43 0.41 5.75 18.04
CA TYR A 43 -0.67 4.85 17.65
C TYR A 43 -0.70 3.60 18.52
N MET A 44 0.11 3.54 19.59
CA MET A 44 0.06 2.49 20.59
C MET A 44 -1.07 2.76 21.58
N GLU A 45 -1.87 1.75 21.86
CA GLU A 45 -2.86 1.81 22.95
C GLU A 45 -2.19 1.74 24.33
N THR A 46 -1.04 1.07 24.41
CA THR A 46 -0.32 0.85 25.67
C THR A 46 0.37 2.13 26.15
N THR A 47 0.20 2.49 27.42
CA THR A 47 0.92 3.60 28.07
C THR A 47 2.33 3.23 28.53
N ASP A 48 2.87 2.06 28.13
CA ASP A 48 4.22 1.65 28.52
C ASP A 48 5.27 2.55 27.85
N LYS A 49 5.78 3.48 28.64
CA LYS A 49 6.80 4.44 28.22
C LYS A 49 8.09 3.75 27.78
N ASN A 50 8.40 2.56 28.31
CA ASN A 50 9.60 1.84 27.94
C ASN A 50 9.51 1.29 26.52
N LEU A 51 8.37 0.68 26.15
CA LEU A 51 8.18 0.17 24.78
C LEU A 51 8.14 1.30 23.75
N ALA A 52 7.47 2.41 24.10
CA ALA A 52 7.48 3.61 23.27
C ALA A 52 8.90 4.18 23.08
N GLN A 53 9.72 4.16 24.14
CA GLN A 53 11.11 4.60 24.09
C GLN A 53 11.96 3.64 23.23
N THR A 54 11.82 2.33 23.39
CA THR A 54 12.52 1.33 22.56
C THR A 54 12.22 1.56 21.08
N LEU A 55 10.95 1.73 20.69
CA LEU A 55 10.61 2.02 19.29
C LEU A 55 11.22 3.33 18.79
N LYS A 56 11.35 4.34 19.65
CA LYS A 56 11.99 5.61 19.26
C LYS A 56 13.49 5.43 19.03
N GLU A 57 14.16 4.64 19.88
CA GLU A 57 15.60 4.37 19.81
C GLU A 57 15.95 3.46 18.63
N THR A 58 15.11 2.46 18.33
CA THR A 58 15.30 1.55 17.18
C THR A 58 14.80 2.13 15.86
N GLY A 59 14.24 3.34 15.89
CA GLY A 59 13.84 4.11 14.71
C GLY A 59 12.42 3.81 14.21
N GLY A 60 11.62 3.05 14.93
CA GLY A 60 10.20 2.80 14.68
C GLY A 60 9.91 1.40 14.15
N LEU A 61 8.85 1.27 13.35
CA LEU A 61 8.53 0.04 12.62
C LEU A 61 9.37 -0.07 11.36
N GLY A 62 10.21 -1.11 11.32
CA GLY A 62 11.14 -1.36 10.23
C GLY A 62 12.19 -0.26 10.10
N THR A 63 13.06 -0.43 9.11
CA THR A 63 14.17 0.49 8.83
C THR A 63 13.86 1.40 7.63
N VAL A 64 14.61 2.49 7.48
CA VAL A 64 14.49 3.40 6.33
C VAL A 64 14.52 2.64 4.99
N ALA A 65 15.32 1.58 4.89
CA ALA A 65 15.46 0.77 3.69
C ALA A 65 14.25 -0.14 3.39
N THR A 66 13.42 -0.48 4.39
CA THR A 66 12.38 -1.51 4.26
C THR A 66 10.96 -0.97 4.20
N ARG A 67 10.71 0.24 4.72
CA ARG A 67 9.35 0.79 4.83
C ARG A 67 8.64 0.96 3.49
N ALA A 68 9.33 1.52 2.50
CA ALA A 68 8.76 1.71 1.16
C ALA A 68 8.35 0.36 0.54
N ASP A 69 9.20 -0.66 0.66
CA ASP A 69 8.95 -2.00 0.15
C ASP A 69 7.78 -2.68 0.87
N ILE A 70 7.64 -2.48 2.19
CA ILE A 70 6.48 -2.99 2.94
C ILE A 70 5.19 -2.33 2.45
N ILE A 71 5.17 -1.02 2.28
CA ILE A 71 4.00 -0.31 1.75
C ILE A 71 3.64 -0.81 0.34
N GLU A 72 4.63 -0.99 -0.54
CA GLU A 72 4.42 -1.57 -1.87
C GLU A 72 3.87 -3.00 -1.80
N LYS A 73 4.37 -3.83 -0.88
CA LYS A 73 3.82 -5.19 -0.64
C LYS A 73 2.36 -5.14 -0.21
N LEU A 74 1.96 -4.19 0.64
CA LEU A 74 0.57 -4.03 1.06
C LEU A 74 -0.35 -3.66 -0.12
N PHE A 75 0.11 -2.80 -1.05
CA PHE A 75 -0.60 -2.51 -2.29
C PHE A 75 -0.67 -3.73 -3.22
N ASN A 76 0.44 -4.42 -3.43
CA ASN A 76 0.54 -5.55 -4.36
C ASN A 76 -0.23 -6.80 -3.88
N SER A 77 -0.42 -6.91 -2.56
CA SER A 77 -1.25 -7.93 -1.92
C SER A 77 -2.73 -7.54 -1.81
N PHE A 78 -3.09 -6.33 -2.25
CA PHE A 78 -4.45 -5.78 -2.23
C PHE A 78 -5.06 -5.67 -0.83
N LEU A 79 -4.23 -5.42 0.18
CA LEU A 79 -4.67 -5.14 1.56
C LEU A 79 -5.03 -3.66 1.74
N ILE A 80 -4.37 -2.79 0.98
CA ILE A 80 -4.65 -1.36 0.90
C ILE A 80 -4.82 -0.94 -0.56
N GLU A 81 -5.55 0.15 -0.77
CA GLU A 81 -5.78 0.74 -2.08
C GLU A 81 -5.65 2.27 -2.03
N ARG A 82 -5.39 2.86 -3.20
CA ARG A 82 -5.21 4.30 -3.33
C ARG A 82 -6.50 4.96 -3.82
N ARG A 83 -7.01 5.93 -3.07
CA ARG A 83 -8.13 6.79 -3.46
C ARG A 83 -7.65 8.23 -3.54
N GLY A 84 -7.29 8.67 -4.75
CA GLY A 84 -6.69 9.98 -4.94
C GLY A 84 -5.27 10.04 -4.36
N GLN A 85 -5.07 10.81 -3.28
CA GLN A 85 -3.80 10.84 -2.53
C GLN A 85 -3.86 10.01 -1.25
N GLU A 86 -5.04 9.54 -0.87
CA GLU A 86 -5.28 8.80 0.36
C GLU A 86 -5.11 7.30 0.14
N ILE A 87 -4.77 6.61 1.22
CA ILE A 87 -4.65 5.18 1.36
C ILE A 87 -5.84 4.72 2.19
N HIS A 88 -6.55 3.74 1.64
CA HIS A 88 -7.71 3.12 2.27
C HIS A 88 -7.44 1.64 2.44
N ILE A 89 -7.92 1.06 3.54
CA ILE A 89 -7.91 -0.39 3.71
C ILE A 89 -8.96 -1.01 2.78
N THR A 90 -8.63 -2.13 2.14
CA THR A 90 -9.60 -2.87 1.31
C THR A 90 -10.48 -3.75 2.20
N SER A 91 -11.57 -4.30 1.65
CA SER A 91 -12.36 -5.33 2.35
C SER A 91 -11.50 -6.53 2.76
N LYS A 92 -10.59 -6.96 1.87
CA LYS A 92 -9.61 -8.02 2.17
C LYS A 92 -8.70 -7.65 3.34
N GLY A 93 -8.18 -6.42 3.37
CA GLY A 93 -7.35 -5.94 4.47
C GLY A 93 -8.11 -5.89 5.79
N LYS A 94 -9.36 -5.41 5.76
CA LYS A 94 -10.23 -5.35 6.94
C LYS A 94 -10.51 -6.73 7.51
N GLN A 95 -10.91 -7.68 6.67
CA GLN A 95 -11.12 -9.07 7.09
C GLN A 95 -9.82 -9.68 7.65
N LEU A 96 -8.65 -9.40 7.07
CA LEU A 96 -7.39 -9.89 7.62
C LEU A 96 -7.16 -9.37 9.05
N LEU A 97 -7.40 -8.08 9.31
CA LEU A 97 -7.26 -7.51 10.66
C LEU A 97 -8.29 -8.05 11.65
N GLU A 98 -9.47 -8.48 11.19
CA GLU A 98 -10.47 -9.15 12.03
C GLU A 98 -10.08 -10.59 12.39
N LEU A 99 -9.33 -11.28 11.51
CA LEU A 99 -8.95 -12.69 11.67
C LEU A 99 -7.62 -12.90 12.41
N VAL A 100 -6.73 -11.91 12.36
CA VAL A 100 -5.39 -12.00 12.96
C VAL A 100 -5.46 -11.67 14.47
N PRO A 101 -4.75 -12.43 15.33
CA PRO A 101 -4.64 -12.14 16.76
C PRO A 101 -4.23 -10.69 17.06
N GLU A 102 -4.71 -10.14 18.18
CA GLU A 102 -4.52 -8.71 18.51
C GLU A 102 -3.05 -8.33 18.64
N GLU A 103 -2.25 -9.21 19.24
CA GLU A 103 -0.82 -8.99 19.47
C GLU A 103 -0.04 -8.77 18.17
N LEU A 104 -0.40 -9.47 17.09
CA LEU A 104 0.26 -9.33 15.77
C LEU A 104 -0.08 -8.02 15.05
N LYS A 105 -1.14 -7.32 15.49
CA LYS A 105 -1.56 -6.03 14.93
C LYS A 105 -0.95 -4.86 15.71
N SER A 106 -0.34 -5.13 16.86
CA SER A 106 0.23 -4.12 17.75
C SER A 106 1.70 -3.85 17.46
N PRO A 107 2.13 -2.58 17.35
CA PRO A 107 3.55 -2.23 17.28
C PRO A 107 4.29 -2.53 18.60
N ALA A 108 3.59 -2.77 19.71
CA ALA A 108 4.19 -3.14 20.99
C ALA A 108 5.03 -4.43 20.87
N LEU A 109 4.53 -5.44 20.13
CA LEU A 109 5.25 -6.69 19.92
C LEU A 109 6.62 -6.47 19.24
N THR A 110 6.68 -5.54 18.28
CA THR A 110 7.94 -5.15 17.65
C THR A 110 8.91 -4.55 18.67
N ALA A 111 8.43 -3.67 19.55
CA ALA A 111 9.23 -3.06 20.60
C ALA A 111 9.82 -4.11 21.56
N GLU A 112 9.02 -5.12 21.93
CA GLU A 112 9.46 -6.20 22.80
C GLU A 112 10.56 -7.05 22.18
N TRP A 113 10.43 -7.37 20.89
CA TRP A 113 11.46 -8.11 20.17
C TRP A 113 12.74 -7.31 20.04
N GLU A 114 12.66 -6.04 19.65
CA GLU A 114 13.84 -5.17 19.57
C GLU A 114 14.58 -5.08 20.92
N ARG A 115 13.85 -4.93 22.02
CA ARG A 115 14.46 -4.93 23.37
C ARG A 115 15.18 -6.26 23.68
N LYS A 116 14.60 -7.40 23.31
CA LYS A 116 15.24 -8.72 23.50
C LYS A 116 16.48 -8.84 22.61
N LEU A 117 16.44 -8.35 21.38
CA LEU A 117 17.58 -8.34 20.46
C LEU A 117 18.72 -7.45 20.98
N GLU A 118 18.43 -6.30 21.56
CA GLU A 118 19.41 -5.45 22.23
C GLU A 118 20.05 -6.16 23.44
N GLN A 119 19.26 -6.87 24.24
CA GLN A 119 19.79 -7.67 25.36
C GLN A 119 20.71 -8.79 24.87
N ILE A 120 20.42 -9.40 23.73
CA ILE A 120 21.30 -10.39 23.09
C ILE A 120 22.60 -9.72 22.64
N ALA A 121 22.52 -8.58 21.97
CA ALA A 121 23.70 -7.82 21.53
C ALA A 121 24.58 -7.39 22.71
N ALA A 122 23.96 -7.06 23.85
CA ALA A 122 24.65 -6.72 25.10
C ALA A 122 25.14 -7.94 25.91
N GLY A 123 24.91 -9.17 25.44
CA GLY A 123 25.29 -10.40 26.14
C GLY A 123 24.45 -10.72 27.39
N LYS A 124 23.34 -10.03 27.60
CA LYS A 124 22.43 -10.19 28.76
C LYS A 124 21.37 -11.28 28.54
N LEU A 125 21.07 -11.62 27.29
CA LEU A 125 20.13 -12.68 26.91
C LEU A 125 20.81 -13.65 25.94
N LYS A 126 20.62 -14.96 26.14
CA LYS A 126 21.12 -15.97 25.21
C LYS A 126 20.22 -16.06 23.98
N LYS A 127 20.82 -16.07 22.79
CA LYS A 127 20.08 -16.20 21.51
C LYS A 127 19.12 -17.39 21.48
N ASP A 128 19.52 -18.53 22.09
CA ASP A 128 18.74 -19.76 22.02
C ASP A 128 17.44 -19.66 22.84
N VAL A 129 17.44 -18.84 23.90
CA VAL A 129 16.23 -18.55 24.68
C VAL A 129 15.23 -17.81 23.81
N PHE A 130 15.65 -16.72 23.16
CA PHE A 130 14.80 -15.96 22.26
C PHE A 130 14.26 -16.80 21.09
N ILE A 131 15.10 -17.62 20.46
CA ILE A 131 14.65 -18.50 19.36
C ILE A 131 13.61 -19.51 19.85
N ASN A 132 13.76 -20.08 21.05
CA ASN A 132 12.79 -21.02 21.60
C ASN A 132 11.46 -20.34 21.94
N GLU A 133 11.50 -19.12 22.48
CA GLU A 133 10.31 -18.29 22.70
C GLU A 133 9.58 -18.02 21.37
N MET A 134 10.30 -17.61 20.33
CA MET A 134 9.71 -17.36 19.00
C MET A 134 9.05 -18.60 18.40
N LYS A 135 9.66 -19.78 18.58
CA LYS A 135 9.08 -21.06 18.14
C LYS A 135 7.81 -21.39 18.93
N ALA A 136 7.81 -21.18 20.25
CA ALA A 136 6.64 -21.41 21.08
C ALA A 136 5.49 -20.46 20.69
N TYR A 137 5.78 -19.16 20.62
CA TYR A 137 4.83 -18.13 20.19
C TYR A 137 4.23 -18.44 18.82
N THR A 138 5.05 -18.85 17.84
CA THR A 138 4.55 -19.23 16.51
C THR A 138 3.59 -20.41 16.58
N LYS A 139 3.85 -21.41 17.43
CA LYS A 139 2.93 -22.56 17.60
C LYS A 139 1.61 -22.13 18.23
N GLU A 140 1.65 -21.25 19.22
CA GLU A 140 0.47 -20.71 19.90
C GLU A 140 -0.43 -19.95 18.92
N ILE A 141 0.14 -18.98 18.19
CA ILE A 141 -0.57 -18.19 17.18
C ILE A 141 -1.17 -19.07 16.09
N VAL A 142 -0.43 -20.06 15.58
CA VAL A 142 -0.94 -20.99 14.57
C VAL A 142 -2.09 -21.83 15.13
N SER A 143 -2.01 -22.24 16.39
CA SER A 143 -3.09 -22.97 17.05
C SER A 143 -4.33 -22.10 17.22
N GLU A 144 -4.17 -20.87 17.69
CA GLU A 144 -5.27 -19.90 17.87
C GLU A 144 -6.01 -19.65 16.55
N ILE A 145 -5.27 -19.39 15.47
CA ILE A 145 -5.85 -19.17 14.14
C ILE A 145 -6.62 -20.41 13.66
N LYS A 146 -6.08 -21.63 13.88
CA LYS A 146 -6.75 -22.89 13.50
C LYS A 146 -8.04 -23.14 14.27
N THR A 147 -8.11 -22.71 15.52
CA THR A 147 -9.30 -22.85 16.36
C THR A 147 -10.27 -21.67 16.24
N SER A 148 -9.86 -20.57 15.59
CA SER A 148 -10.72 -19.43 15.36
C SER A 148 -11.86 -19.78 14.39
N GLU A 149 -13.06 -19.26 14.65
CA GLU A 149 -14.22 -19.46 13.77
C GLU A 149 -14.28 -18.45 12.62
N GLY A 150 -13.26 -17.61 12.50
CA GLY A 150 -13.19 -16.53 11.55
C GLY A 150 -13.23 -17.03 10.10
N LYS A 151 -14.15 -16.50 9.29
CA LYS A 151 -14.31 -16.88 7.89
C LYS A 151 -13.86 -15.76 6.98
N PHE A 152 -12.90 -16.05 6.11
CA PHE A 152 -12.50 -15.15 5.04
C PHE A 152 -13.40 -15.34 3.81
N LYS A 153 -13.92 -14.25 3.25
CA LYS A 153 -14.77 -14.25 2.06
C LYS A 153 -14.31 -13.21 1.04
N HIS A 154 -14.27 -13.60 -0.22
CA HIS A 154 -14.02 -12.66 -1.30
C HIS A 154 -15.29 -11.86 -1.61
N GLU A 155 -15.29 -10.57 -1.26
CA GLU A 155 -16.41 -9.65 -1.58
C GLU A 155 -16.29 -9.05 -2.99
N ASN A 156 -15.13 -9.16 -3.61
CA ASN A 156 -14.79 -8.54 -4.89
C ASN A 156 -14.81 -9.53 -6.06
N ILE A 157 -15.65 -10.56 -5.99
CA ILE A 157 -15.80 -11.55 -7.07
C ILE A 157 -16.45 -10.86 -8.27
N SER A 158 -15.77 -10.91 -9.40
CA SER A 158 -16.27 -10.42 -10.68
C SER A 158 -17.05 -11.50 -11.43
N THR A 159 -17.82 -11.09 -12.42
CA THR A 159 -18.52 -12.00 -13.35
C THR A 159 -17.59 -12.65 -14.37
N LYS A 160 -16.31 -12.23 -14.44
CA LYS A 160 -15.35 -12.78 -15.41
C LYS A 160 -14.67 -14.02 -14.85
N THR A 161 -14.48 -15.01 -15.72
CA THR A 161 -13.78 -16.25 -15.40
C THR A 161 -12.32 -16.18 -15.84
N CYS A 162 -11.46 -16.87 -15.11
CA CYS A 162 -10.05 -16.98 -15.43
C CYS A 162 -9.88 -17.83 -16.71
N PRO A 163 -9.14 -17.35 -17.72
CA PRO A 163 -8.94 -18.11 -18.96
C PRO A 163 -8.04 -19.33 -18.78
N GLU A 164 -7.25 -19.41 -17.71
CA GLU A 164 -6.32 -20.52 -17.47
C GLU A 164 -6.94 -21.66 -16.64
N CYS A 165 -7.74 -21.33 -15.62
CA CYS A 165 -8.31 -22.35 -14.70
C CYS A 165 -9.84 -22.34 -14.60
N GLY A 166 -10.53 -21.43 -15.29
CA GLY A 166 -12.00 -21.33 -15.29
C GLY A 166 -12.64 -20.78 -14.01
N LYS A 167 -11.88 -20.63 -12.91
CA LYS A 167 -12.39 -20.07 -11.64
C LYS A 167 -12.75 -18.58 -11.76
N PRO A 168 -13.62 -18.03 -10.91
CA PRO A 168 -13.96 -16.61 -10.92
C PRO A 168 -12.72 -15.71 -10.72
N MET A 169 -12.72 -14.55 -11.36
CA MET A 169 -11.71 -13.52 -11.14
C MET A 169 -12.18 -12.50 -10.09
N LEU A 170 -11.24 -11.94 -9.35
CA LEU A 170 -11.44 -10.89 -8.35
C LEU A 170 -11.08 -9.52 -8.93
N GLU A 171 -11.95 -8.51 -8.78
CA GLU A 171 -11.62 -7.12 -9.14
C GLU A 171 -10.88 -6.45 -7.98
N VAL A 172 -9.67 -5.96 -8.23
CA VAL A 172 -8.82 -5.33 -7.22
C VAL A 172 -8.29 -3.99 -7.71
N ASN A 173 -8.12 -3.05 -6.79
CA ASN A 173 -7.46 -1.78 -7.05
C ASN A 173 -5.99 -1.89 -6.63
N GLY A 174 -5.09 -1.99 -7.60
CA GLY A 174 -3.65 -1.85 -7.36
C GLY A 174 -3.22 -0.38 -7.33
N LYS A 175 -1.94 -0.13 -7.02
CA LYS A 175 -1.36 1.23 -7.01
C LYS A 175 -1.51 1.97 -8.35
N LYS A 176 -1.51 1.24 -9.47
CA LYS A 176 -1.53 1.78 -10.84
C LYS A 176 -2.90 1.73 -11.51
N GLY A 177 -3.92 1.17 -10.86
CA GLY A 177 -5.27 1.09 -11.38
C GLY A 177 -5.97 -0.25 -11.09
N LYS A 178 -7.04 -0.51 -11.82
CA LYS A 178 -7.91 -1.67 -11.63
C LYS A 178 -7.38 -2.89 -12.36
N MET A 179 -7.43 -4.04 -11.69
CA MET A 179 -7.01 -5.33 -12.22
C MET A 179 -8.03 -6.41 -11.88
N LEU A 180 -8.02 -7.45 -12.69
CA LEU A 180 -8.66 -8.73 -12.41
C LEU A 180 -7.57 -9.73 -12.06
N VAL A 181 -7.71 -10.39 -10.91
CA VAL A 181 -6.77 -11.38 -10.41
C VAL A 181 -7.51 -12.68 -10.21
N CYS A 182 -6.94 -13.81 -10.64
CA CYS A 182 -7.55 -15.10 -10.40
C CYS A 182 -7.78 -15.32 -8.89
N GLN A 183 -8.94 -15.85 -8.53
CA GLN A 183 -9.22 -16.22 -7.14
C GLN A 183 -8.24 -17.28 -6.64
N ASP A 184 -7.80 -18.17 -7.52
CA ASP A 184 -6.81 -19.19 -7.20
C ASP A 184 -5.39 -18.61 -7.20
N ARG A 185 -4.72 -18.74 -6.06
CA ARG A 185 -3.35 -18.26 -5.86
C ARG A 185 -2.34 -19.09 -6.62
N ASP A 186 -2.63 -20.36 -6.88
CA ASP A 186 -1.72 -21.27 -7.59
C ASP A 186 -1.75 -21.02 -9.10
N CYS A 187 -2.89 -20.59 -9.63
CA CYS A 187 -3.00 -20.16 -11.03
C CYS A 187 -2.24 -18.85 -11.25
N GLY A 188 -2.43 -17.85 -10.38
CA GLY A 188 -1.66 -16.62 -10.44
C GLY A 188 -1.97 -15.69 -11.62
N TYR A 189 -2.94 -16.01 -12.49
CA TYR A 189 -3.33 -15.17 -13.64
C TYR A 189 -3.81 -13.78 -13.20
N ARG A 190 -3.32 -12.73 -13.88
CA ARG A 190 -3.64 -11.33 -13.60
C ARG A 190 -3.83 -10.56 -14.90
N LYS A 191 -4.74 -9.59 -14.87
CA LYS A 191 -5.11 -8.81 -16.03
C LYS A 191 -5.44 -7.37 -15.66
N ASN A 192 -4.80 -6.42 -16.32
CA ASN A 192 -5.11 -5.00 -16.14
C ASN A 192 -6.45 -4.65 -16.82
N VAL A 193 -7.35 -3.99 -16.10
CA VAL A 193 -8.63 -3.49 -16.64
C VAL A 193 -8.52 -2.00 -16.95
N ALA A 194 -7.96 -1.24 -16.00
CA ALA A 194 -7.75 0.19 -16.15
C ALA A 194 -6.40 0.58 -15.54
N ARG A 195 -5.60 1.37 -16.25
CA ARG A 195 -4.32 1.89 -15.75
C ARG A 195 -4.30 3.41 -15.81
N VAL A 196 -3.92 4.05 -14.71
CA VAL A 196 -3.66 5.49 -14.71
C VAL A 196 -2.38 5.74 -15.50
N THR A 197 -2.47 6.58 -16.53
CA THR A 197 -1.33 6.90 -17.39
C THR A 197 -0.83 8.32 -17.14
N ASN A 198 0.38 8.61 -17.60
CA ASN A 198 0.91 9.98 -17.60
C ASN A 198 0.40 10.80 -18.81
N ALA A 199 -0.44 10.23 -19.67
CA ALA A 199 -1.06 10.96 -20.77
C ALA A 199 -1.99 12.06 -20.23
N ARG A 200 -1.88 13.25 -20.80
CA ARG A 200 -2.68 14.42 -20.41
C ARG A 200 -3.84 14.60 -21.38
N CYS A 201 -5.01 14.87 -20.83
CA CYS A 201 -6.20 15.20 -21.61
C CYS A 201 -6.00 16.54 -22.33
N PRO A 202 -6.31 16.62 -23.64
CA PRO A 202 -6.17 17.87 -24.39
C PRO A 202 -7.15 18.97 -23.94
N GLN A 203 -8.26 18.61 -23.29
CA GLN A 203 -9.29 19.57 -22.88
C GLN A 203 -9.05 20.16 -21.48
N CYS A 204 -8.54 19.36 -20.53
CA CYS A 204 -8.43 19.78 -19.13
C CYS A 204 -7.04 19.54 -18.50
N MET A 205 -6.07 19.00 -19.26
CA MET A 205 -4.71 18.71 -18.81
C MET A 205 -4.59 17.75 -17.60
N LYS A 206 -5.70 17.12 -17.18
CA LYS A 206 -5.70 16.07 -16.16
C LYS A 206 -5.19 14.76 -16.75
N LYS A 207 -4.67 13.88 -15.89
CA LYS A 207 -4.20 12.53 -16.29
C LYS A 207 -5.37 11.69 -16.81
N MET A 208 -5.11 10.87 -17.82
CA MET A 208 -6.09 9.95 -18.41
C MET A 208 -5.84 8.50 -17.96
N GLU A 209 -6.91 7.73 -17.91
CA GLU A 209 -6.88 6.30 -17.62
C GLU A 209 -7.01 5.52 -18.92
N LEU A 210 -6.21 4.47 -19.10
CA LEU A 210 -6.30 3.58 -20.26
C LEU A 210 -7.12 2.36 -19.88
N HIS A 211 -8.18 2.10 -20.64
CA HIS A 211 -9.11 0.99 -20.45
C HIS A 211 -9.07 0.04 -21.65
N GLY A 212 -9.24 -1.26 -21.41
CA GLY A 212 -9.35 -2.28 -22.45
C GLY A 212 -8.05 -2.98 -22.83
N GLU A 213 -8.08 -3.74 -23.93
CA GLU A 213 -7.02 -4.66 -24.36
C GLU A 213 -6.59 -4.43 -25.80
N GLY A 214 -5.28 -4.63 -26.06
CA GLY A 214 -4.68 -4.52 -27.37
C GLY A 214 -4.91 -3.18 -28.06
N ASP A 215 -5.11 -3.20 -29.37
CA ASP A 215 -5.35 -1.99 -30.18
C ASP A 215 -6.70 -1.32 -29.89
N GLY A 216 -7.61 -2.01 -29.18
CA GLY A 216 -8.91 -1.50 -28.75
C GLY A 216 -8.85 -0.63 -27.48
N GLN A 217 -7.66 -0.38 -26.94
CA GLN A 217 -7.49 0.43 -25.73
C GLN A 217 -7.98 1.87 -25.90
N ILE A 218 -8.66 2.41 -24.88
CA ILE A 218 -9.25 3.76 -24.89
C ILE A 218 -8.75 4.54 -23.68
N PHE A 219 -8.16 5.71 -23.94
CA PHE A 219 -7.94 6.72 -22.92
C PHE A 219 -9.25 7.38 -22.54
N THR A 220 -9.56 7.41 -21.25
CA THR A 220 -10.73 8.07 -20.69
C THR A 220 -10.27 9.11 -19.66
N CYS A 221 -10.79 10.32 -19.77
CA CYS A 221 -10.56 11.40 -18.81
C CYS A 221 -11.81 11.64 -17.95
N LYS A 222 -11.58 12.12 -16.72
CA LYS A 222 -12.65 12.53 -15.79
C LYS A 222 -13.55 13.65 -16.32
N CYS A 223 -13.10 14.43 -17.31
CA CYS A 223 -13.92 15.46 -17.96
C CYS A 223 -14.85 14.90 -19.06
N GLY A 224 -14.86 13.58 -19.28
CA GLY A 224 -15.67 12.92 -20.31
C GLY A 224 -14.94 12.68 -21.64
N TYR A 225 -13.76 13.27 -21.85
CA TYR A 225 -12.96 13.05 -23.06
C TYR A 225 -12.51 11.58 -23.19
N ARG A 226 -12.71 10.98 -24.37
CA ARG A 226 -12.28 9.62 -24.69
C ARG A 226 -11.52 9.59 -26.02
N GLU A 227 -10.42 8.85 -26.08
CA GLU A 227 -9.57 8.75 -27.27
C GLU A 227 -9.01 7.34 -27.40
N LYS A 228 -9.13 6.71 -28.58
CA LYS A 228 -8.52 5.39 -28.83
C LYS A 228 -6.99 5.50 -28.78
N LEU A 229 -6.31 4.43 -28.36
CA LEU A 229 -4.85 4.39 -28.28
C LEU A 229 -4.18 4.68 -29.63
N SER A 230 -4.75 4.18 -30.73
CA SER A 230 -4.29 4.47 -32.09
C SER A 230 -4.35 5.98 -32.40
N ALA A 231 -5.50 6.61 -32.15
CA ALA A 231 -5.69 8.05 -32.35
C ALA A 231 -4.75 8.89 -31.46
N PHE A 232 -4.57 8.50 -30.20
CA PHE A 232 -3.61 9.15 -29.29
C PHE A 232 -2.18 9.09 -29.83
N ASN A 233 -1.75 7.92 -30.31
CA ASN A 233 -0.42 7.73 -30.87
C ASN A 233 -0.22 8.55 -32.15
N GLU A 234 -1.23 8.64 -33.03
CA GLU A 234 -1.18 9.48 -34.22
C GLU A 234 -1.12 10.97 -33.89
N ARG A 235 -1.94 11.44 -32.96
CA ARG A 235 -1.94 12.83 -32.50
C ARG A 235 -0.57 13.21 -31.94
N ARG A 236 0.05 12.33 -31.15
CA ARG A 236 1.39 12.57 -30.60
C ARG A 236 2.47 12.58 -31.67
N LYS A 237 2.38 11.70 -32.68
CA LYS A 237 3.27 11.71 -33.86
C LYS A 237 3.16 13.00 -34.68
N LYS A 238 1.96 13.61 -34.74
CA LYS A 238 1.71 14.86 -35.47
C LYS A 238 2.06 16.12 -34.66
N GLY A 239 1.91 16.09 -33.33
CA GLY A 239 2.08 17.26 -32.45
C GLY A 239 3.51 17.57 -31.98
N SER A 240 4.47 16.66 -32.12
CA SER A 240 5.88 16.90 -31.80
C SER A 240 6.75 16.58 -33.00
N GLY A 241 7.23 17.62 -33.68
CA GLY A 241 8.08 17.50 -34.86
C GLY A 241 9.36 16.69 -34.60
N GLY A 242 9.55 15.61 -35.36
CA GLY A 242 10.85 14.93 -35.51
C GLY A 242 10.98 13.51 -34.92
N LYS A 243 12.11 12.86 -35.25
CA LYS A 243 12.48 11.47 -34.90
C LYS A 243 12.48 11.19 -33.37
N ALA A 244 12.64 12.21 -32.53
CA ALA A 244 12.63 12.09 -31.07
C ALA A 244 11.27 11.62 -30.52
N ALA A 245 10.16 12.07 -31.12
CA ALA A 245 8.81 11.69 -30.71
C ALA A 245 8.50 10.20 -30.94
N LYS A 246 9.05 9.61 -32.02
CA LYS A 246 8.91 8.17 -32.31
C LYS A 246 9.65 7.32 -31.27
N GLN A 247 10.85 7.77 -30.86
CA GLN A 247 11.61 7.11 -29.80
C GLN A 247 10.92 7.23 -28.44
N ASP A 248 10.27 8.35 -28.13
CA ASP A 248 9.53 8.52 -26.87
C ASP A 248 8.25 7.68 -26.81
N VAL A 249 7.53 7.53 -27.92
CA VAL A 249 6.40 6.59 -28.01
C VAL A 249 6.88 5.15 -27.87
N GLN A 250 7.99 4.77 -28.50
CA GLN A 250 8.58 3.44 -28.33
C GLN A 250 9.11 3.19 -26.92
N LYS A 251 9.74 4.18 -26.28
CA LYS A 251 10.16 4.10 -24.87
C LYS A 251 8.96 3.99 -23.94
N TYR A 252 7.88 4.71 -24.23
CA TYR A 252 6.63 4.61 -23.48
C TYR A 252 6.02 3.21 -23.59
N LEU A 253 5.93 2.64 -24.79
CA LEU A 253 5.46 1.27 -25.03
C LEU A 253 6.38 0.21 -24.37
N LYS A 254 7.72 0.38 -24.42
CA LYS A 254 8.66 -0.52 -23.73
C LYS A 254 8.53 -0.47 -22.20
N LYS A 255 8.37 0.72 -21.62
CA LYS A 255 8.10 0.88 -20.19
C LYS A 255 6.73 0.32 -19.79
N GLN A 256 5.75 0.31 -20.69
CA GLN A 256 4.47 -0.34 -20.43
C GLN A 256 4.63 -1.85 -20.24
N ASN A 257 5.42 -2.51 -21.09
CA ASN A 257 5.64 -3.96 -21.06
C ASN A 257 6.58 -4.42 -19.93
N GLN A 258 7.60 -3.64 -19.57
CA GLN A 258 8.52 -3.98 -18.47
C GLN A 258 7.86 -3.92 -17.07
N GLU A 259 6.78 -3.16 -16.92
CA GLU A 259 6.03 -3.06 -15.67
C GLU A 259 4.95 -4.14 -15.50
N GLU A 260 4.79 -5.04 -16.48
CA GLU A 260 3.89 -6.20 -16.40
C GLU A 260 4.56 -7.44 -15.79
N GLU A 261 5.86 -7.39 -15.49
CA GLU A 261 6.52 -8.49 -14.78
C GLU A 261 5.99 -8.60 -13.34
N PRO A 262 5.60 -9.81 -12.90
CA PRO A 262 5.11 -10.02 -11.55
C PRO A 262 6.23 -9.69 -10.55
N VAL A 263 6.00 -8.66 -9.73
CA VAL A 263 6.81 -8.31 -8.56
C VAL A 263 6.60 -9.38 -7.49
N ASN A 264 7.16 -10.57 -7.73
CA ASN A 264 7.33 -11.64 -6.76
C ASN A 264 8.27 -12.75 -7.25
N SER A 265 9.11 -12.53 -8.27
CA SER A 265 10.00 -13.60 -8.74
C SER A 265 11.00 -14.02 -7.66
N ALA A 266 11.64 -13.10 -6.94
CA ALA A 266 12.79 -13.44 -6.10
C ALA A 266 12.47 -14.38 -4.91
N LEU A 267 11.47 -14.08 -4.07
CA LEU A 267 11.12 -14.92 -2.93
C LEU A 267 10.40 -16.20 -3.35
N PHE A 268 9.52 -16.11 -4.35
CA PHE A 268 8.82 -17.26 -4.91
C PHE A 268 9.79 -18.24 -5.58
N GLU A 269 10.77 -17.75 -6.33
CA GLU A 269 11.83 -18.57 -6.91
C GLU A 269 12.75 -19.17 -5.84
N ALA A 270 13.05 -18.43 -4.77
CA ALA A 270 13.82 -18.95 -3.65
C ALA A 270 13.08 -20.10 -2.94
N LEU A 271 11.77 -19.96 -2.72
CA LEU A 271 10.93 -21.00 -2.11
C LEU A 271 10.71 -22.20 -3.05
N LYS A 272 10.61 -21.98 -4.37
CA LYS A 272 10.50 -23.07 -5.35
C LYS A 272 11.77 -23.91 -5.46
N LYS A 273 12.92 -23.35 -5.09
CA LYS A 273 14.23 -24.04 -5.06
C LYS A 273 14.51 -24.75 -3.73
N LEU A 274 13.67 -24.54 -2.71
CA LEU A 274 13.76 -25.29 -1.46
C LEU A 274 13.21 -26.71 -1.69
N LYS A 275 14.12 -27.68 -1.76
CA LYS A 275 13.78 -29.08 -1.53
C LYS A 275 13.62 -29.24 -0.02
N LEU A 276 12.40 -29.47 0.43
CA LEU A 276 12.16 -30.00 1.76
C LEU A 276 12.39 -31.51 1.61
N ASP A 277 13.52 -31.99 2.11
CA ASP A 277 13.68 -33.42 2.33
C ASP A 277 12.73 -33.80 3.48
N ASP A 278 11.93 -34.85 3.26
CA ASP A 278 10.93 -35.36 4.20
C ASP A 278 11.50 -35.68 5.59
#